data_AF-D2REG2-F1
#
_entry.id   AF-D2REG2-F1
#
_cell.length_a   1.000
_cell.length_b   1.000
_cell.length_c   1.000
_cell.angle_alpha   90.00
_cell.angle_beta   90.00
_cell.angle_gamma   90.00
#
_symmetry.space_group_name_H-M   'P 1'
#
loop_
_entity.id
_entity.type
_entity.pdbx_description
1 polymer ?
#
loop_
_entity_poly.entity_id
_entity_poly.type
_entity_poly.pdbx_seq_one_letter_code
_entity_poly.pdbx_strand_id
1 'polypeptide(L)'
;MITTKQSCCAKFLVKTRNSHAVICVTGNRFHVLECSNKDRCEKMGILNCPPYCDKISALKNYLRTGRVKGRLEIYEIDRKS
;
A
#
# COMPACT_ATOMS: atom_id res chain seq x y z
N MET A 1 1.70 -28.00 1.67
CA MET A 1 1.22 -26.82 0.93
C MET A 1 2.12 -25.65 1.31
N ILE A 2 3.07 -25.29 0.44
CA ILE A 2 4.03 -24.22 0.73
C ILE A 2 3.31 -22.90 0.44
N THR A 3 2.87 -22.21 1.49
CA THR A 3 2.48 -20.80 1.40
C THR A 3 3.70 -20.04 0.94
N THR A 4 3.77 -19.72 -0.34
CA THR A 4 4.71 -18.76 -0.89
C THR A 4 4.50 -17.45 -0.14
N LYS A 5 5.26 -17.25 0.94
CA LYS A 5 5.46 -15.94 1.54
C LYS A 5 6.05 -15.08 0.43
N GLN A 6 5.20 -14.35 -0.28
CA GLN A 6 5.63 -13.26 -1.16
C GLN A 6 6.61 -12.45 -0.32
N SER A 7 7.89 -12.50 -0.68
CA SER A 7 8.94 -11.90 0.13
C SER A 7 8.88 -10.40 -0.09
N CYS A 8 8.04 -9.74 0.70
CA CYS A 8 8.05 -8.30 0.87
C CYS A 8 9.36 -7.92 1.55
N CYS A 9 10.07 -6.94 0.99
CA CYS A 9 11.22 -6.33 1.66
C CYS A 9 10.73 -5.51 2.85
N ALA A 10 9.64 -4.75 2.64
CA ALA A 10 8.96 -4.01 3.67
C ALA A 10 7.44 -3.99 3.43
N LYS A 11 6.66 -3.88 4.52
CA LYS A 11 5.22 -3.68 4.50
C LYS A 11 4.88 -2.37 5.17
N PHE A 12 3.98 -1.62 4.56
CA PHE A 12 3.52 -0.33 5.07
C PHE A 12 2.00 -0.32 5.20
N LEU A 13 1.51 0.17 6.33
CA LEU A 13 0.11 0.55 6.52
C LEU A 13 -0.04 1.99 6.09
N VAL A 14 -0.81 2.23 5.04
CA VAL A 14 -1.17 3.57 4.59
C VAL A 14 -2.64 3.80 4.89
N LYS A 15 -2.93 4.68 5.84
CA LYS A 15 -4.29 4.93 6.30
C LYS A 15 -4.68 6.41 6.21
N THR A 16 -5.97 6.61 6.20
CA THR A 16 -6.67 7.88 6.42
C THR A 16 -7.68 7.62 7.53
N ARG A 17 -8.40 8.65 7.98
CA ARG A 17 -9.47 8.49 8.97
C ARG A 17 -10.51 7.41 8.61
N ASN A 18 -10.83 7.24 7.32
CA ASN A 18 -11.94 6.39 6.87
C ASN A 18 -11.51 5.21 5.98
N SER A 19 -10.23 5.07 5.67
CA SER A 19 -9.76 4.01 4.78
C SER A 19 -8.30 3.67 5.01
N HIS A 20 -7.92 2.41 4.78
CA HIS A 20 -6.55 1.93 4.93
C HIS A 20 -6.17 0.98 3.79
N ALA A 21 -4.88 0.82 3.57
CA ALA A 21 -4.33 -0.26 2.76
C ALA A 21 -2.99 -0.73 3.33
N VAL A 22 -2.76 -2.03 3.24
CA VAL A 22 -1.47 -2.65 3.50
C VAL A 22 -0.75 -2.82 2.17
N ILE A 23 0.41 -2.19 2.04
CA ILE A 23 1.20 -2.19 0.81
C ILE A 23 2.53 -2.87 1.08
N CYS A 24 2.79 -3.92 0.31
CA CYS A 24 4.06 -4.62 0.21
C CYS A 24 4.96 -3.94 -0.80
N VAL A 25 6.20 -3.66 -0.41
CA VAL A 25 7.23 -3.08 -1.26
C VAL A 25 8.29 -4.15 -1.53
N THR A 26 8.53 -4.43 -2.81
CA THR A 26 9.54 -5.38 -3.29
C THR A 26 10.41 -4.70 -4.34
N GLY A 27 11.59 -4.22 -3.93
CA GLY A 27 12.42 -3.35 -4.77
C GLY A 27 11.66 -2.08 -5.17
N ASN A 28 11.43 -1.88 -6.47
CA ASN A 28 10.66 -0.75 -7.01
C ASN A 28 9.16 -1.03 -7.23
N ARG A 29 8.67 -2.22 -6.87
CA ARG A 29 7.28 -2.63 -7.06
C ARG A 29 6.47 -2.46 -5.78
N PHE A 30 5.22 -2.05 -5.95
CA PHE A 30 4.24 -1.84 -4.88
C PHE A 30 3.06 -2.78 -5.10
N HIS A 31 2.82 -3.65 -4.13
CA HIS A 31 1.74 -4.64 -4.16
C HIS A 31 0.77 -4.36 -3.02
N VAL A 32 -0.48 -4.07 -3.36
CA VAL A 32 -1.52 -3.88 -2.34
C VAL A 32 -1.97 -5.26 -1.86
N LEU A 33 -1.71 -5.59 -0.60
CA LEU A 33 -2.11 -6.85 0.02
C LEU A 33 -3.55 -6.78 0.53
N GLU A 34 -3.90 -5.64 1.12
CA GLU A 34 -5.23 -5.38 1.69
C GLU A 34 -5.62 -3.92 1.44
N CYS A 35 -6.90 -3.67 1.17
CA CYS A 35 -7.43 -2.33 1.02
C CYS A 35 -8.88 -2.28 1.48
N SER A 36 -9.20 -1.37 2.40
CA SER A 36 -10.57 -1.18 2.89
C SER A 36 -11.54 -0.65 1.83
N ASN A 37 -11.03 -0.17 0.69
CA ASN A 37 -11.84 0.35 -0.42
C ASN A 37 -12.01 -0.67 -1.54
N LYS A 38 -11.58 -1.93 -1.37
CA LYS A 38 -11.58 -2.95 -2.42
C LYS A 38 -12.96 -3.12 -3.06
N ASP A 39 -14.00 -3.35 -2.26
CA ASP A 39 -15.38 -3.48 -2.76
C ASP A 39 -15.86 -2.25 -3.53
N ARG A 40 -15.46 -1.05 -3.08
CA ARG A 40 -15.81 0.20 -3.76
C ARG A 40 -15.09 0.31 -5.10
N CYS A 41 -13.82 -0.09 -5.16
CA CYS A 41 -13.05 -0.14 -6.40
C CYS A 41 -13.66 -1.13 -7.39
N GLU A 42 -14.03 -2.33 -6.93
CA GLU A 42 -14.66 -3.36 -7.76
C GLU A 42 -16.01 -2.89 -8.33
N LYS A 43 -16.85 -2.23 -7.52
CA LYS A 43 -18.11 -1.63 -7.98
C LYS A 43 -17.92 -0.52 -9.03
N MET A 44 -16.74 0.11 -9.07
CA MET A 44 -16.37 1.11 -10.07
C MET A 44 -15.66 0.49 -11.30
N GLY A 45 -15.55 -0.84 -11.38
CA GLY A 45 -14.86 -1.53 -12.48
C GLY A 45 -13.33 -1.55 -12.34
N ILE A 46 -12.78 -1.17 -11.18
CA ILE A 46 -11.34 -1.18 -10.92
C ILE A 46 -10.96 -2.56 -10.35
N LEU A 47 -10.49 -3.45 -11.23
CA LEU A 47 -10.08 -4.81 -10.88
C LEU A 47 -8.69 -4.88 -10.20
N ASN A 48 -7.78 -3.97 -10.56
CA ASN A 48 -6.44 -3.88 -10.00
C ASN A 48 -6.21 -2.48 -9.42
N CYS A 49 -5.53 -2.38 -8.27
CA CYS A 49 -5.20 -1.08 -7.70
C CYS A 49 -4.32 -0.28 -8.67
N PRO A 50 -4.79 0.88 -9.17
CA PRO A 50 -4.03 1.64 -10.14
C PRO A 50 -2.79 2.26 -9.49
N PRO A 51 -1.69 2.47 -10.24
CA PRO A 51 -0.46 3.06 -9.71
C PRO A 51 -0.66 4.49 -9.17
N TYR A 52 -1.68 5.19 -9.66
CA TYR A 52 -2.10 6.51 -9.21
C TYR A 52 -3.04 6.49 -8.00
N CYS A 53 -3.33 5.32 -7.40
CA CYS A 53 -4.06 5.26 -6.14
C CYS A 53 -3.40 6.15 -5.08
N ASP A 54 -4.18 6.96 -4.37
CA ASP A 54 -3.65 7.92 -3.39
C ASP A 54 -2.74 7.26 -2.36
N LYS A 55 -3.05 6.04 -1.93
CA LYS A 55 -2.27 5.30 -0.93
C LYS A 55 -0.92 4.85 -1.49
N ILE A 56 -0.89 4.36 -2.74
CA ILE A 56 0.35 3.98 -3.43
C ILE A 56 1.21 5.23 -3.70
N SER A 57 0.60 6.28 -4.23
CA SER A 57 1.28 7.54 -4.54
C SER A 57 1.86 8.19 -3.28
N ALA A 58 1.13 8.18 -2.17
CA ALA A 58 1.61 8.69 -0.90
C ALA A 58 2.78 7.88 -0.35
N LEU A 59 2.71 6.55 -0.40
CA LEU A 59 3.82 5.70 0.01
C LEU A 59 5.06 5.93 -0.86
N LYS A 60 4.90 6.00 -2.18
CA LYS A 60 6.00 6.30 -3.10
C LYS A 60 6.65 7.64 -2.79
N ASN A 61 5.85 8.66 -2.50
CA ASN A 61 6.37 9.98 -2.14
C ASN A 61 7.07 9.98 -0.78
N TYR A 62 6.53 9.26 0.20
CA TYR A 62 7.13 9.08 1.52
C TYR A 62 8.49 8.39 1.42
N LEU A 63 8.59 7.27 0.69
CA LEU A 63 9.86 6.57 0.49
C LEU A 63 10.91 7.44 -0.23
N ARG A 64 10.47 8.33 -1.14
CA ARG A 64 11.37 9.22 -1.87
C ARG A 64 11.82 10.44 -1.06
N THR A 65 10.95 11.01 -0.23
CA THR A 65 11.18 12.34 0.38
C THR A 65 11.18 12.34 1.90
N GLY A 66 10.81 11.23 2.54
CA GLY A 66 10.56 11.12 3.97
C GLY A 66 9.31 11.86 4.45
N ARG A 67 8.54 12.49 3.55
CA ARG A 67 7.39 13.33 3.90
C ARG A 67 6.08 12.71 3.45
N VAL A 68 5.09 12.75 4.35
CA VAL A 68 3.71 12.38 4.04
C VAL A 68 2.94 13.64 3.65
N LYS A 69 2.15 13.57 2.57
CA LYS A 69 1.38 14.71 2.06
C LYS A 69 -0.10 14.54 2.40
N GLY A 70 -0.71 15.57 2.98
CA GLY A 70 -2.15 15.60 3.26
C GLY A 70 -2.57 14.83 4.51
N ARG A 71 -3.73 14.16 4.45
CA ARG A 71 -4.39 13.46 5.57
C ARG A 71 -4.03 11.97 5.67
N LEU A 72 -3.03 11.53 4.92
CA LEU A 72 -2.58 10.15 4.93
C LEU A 72 -1.55 9.97 6.04
N GLU A 73 -1.57 8.80 6.66
CA GLU A 73 -0.63 8.38 7.69
C GLU A 73 0.03 7.08 7.20
N ILE A 74 1.34 6.97 7.38
CA ILE A 74 2.14 5.84 6.89
C ILE A 74 2.90 5.25 8.07
N TYR A 75 2.75 3.95 8.26
CA TYR A 75 3.45 3.18 9.31
C TYR A 75 4.16 2.00 8.67
N GLU A 76 5.43 1.79 8.99
CA GLU A 76 6.15 0.57 8.66
C GLU A 76 5.71 -0.54 9.63
N ILE A 77 5.21 -1.66 9.10
CA ILE A 77 4.62 -2.76 9.90
C ILE A 77 5.54 -3.99 9.96
N ASP A 78 6.37 -4.17 8.94
CA ASP A 78 7.27 -5.32 8.81
C ASP A 78 8.42 -4.93 7.90
N ARG A 79 9.66 -5.10 8.37
CA ARG A 79 10.87 -4.91 7.55
C ARG A 79 11.72 -6.16 7.70
N LYS A 80 11.83 -6.95 6.63
CA LYS A 80 12.81 -8.03 6.60
C LYS A 80 14.18 -7.39 6.42
N SER A 81 14.89 -7.24 7.54
CA SER A 81 16.29 -6.82 7.55
C SER A 81 17.22 -7.98 7.20
#